data_AF-A0A6P3FYW9-F1
#
_entry.id   AF-A0A6P3FYW9-F1
#
_cell.length_a   1.000
_cell.length_b   1.000
_cell.length_c   1.000
_cell.angle_alpha   90.00
_cell.angle_beta   90.00
_cell.angle_gamma   90.00
#
_symmetry.space_group_name_H-M   'P 1'
#
loop_
_entity.id
_entity.type
_entity.pdbx_description
1 polymer ?
#
loop_
_entity_poly.entity_id
_entity_poly.type
_entity_poly.pdbx_seq_one_letter_code
_entity_poly.pdbx_strand_id
1 'polypeptide(L)'
;MELWKQLKQAGLEPPGLGPPPRALRAAPPEESPDQTLMSTGVSLGGASESLLWIWQELGNLRRVDVQLLGQLCSLGLEMGALREELVTILEEEQVESSDFEEEEEEEAQEKQEEEHSGPSGPAPRLPDFEITI
;
A
#
# COMPACT_ATOMS: atom_id res chain seq x y z
N MET A 1 13.55 11.07 9.77
CA MET A 1 12.82 12.06 8.92
C MET A 1 12.87 11.75 7.42
N GLU A 2 13.79 10.92 6.93
CA GLU A 2 13.88 10.64 5.48
C GLU A 2 12.71 9.80 4.95
N LEU A 3 12.34 8.72 5.66
CA LEU A 3 11.20 7.86 5.28
C LEU A 3 9.89 8.65 5.14
N TRP A 4 9.66 9.63 6.02
CA TRP A 4 8.49 10.50 5.92
C TRP A 4 8.48 11.33 4.61
N LYS A 5 9.65 11.83 4.18
CA LYS A 5 9.75 12.56 2.90
C LYS A 5 9.47 11.64 1.73
N GLN A 6 10.00 10.41 1.76
CA GLN A 6 9.78 9.41 0.72
C GLN A 6 8.30 9.06 0.62
N LEU A 7 7.63 8.79 1.75
CA LEU A 7 6.20 8.51 1.80
C LEU A 7 5.38 9.65 1.20
N LYS A 8 5.75 10.90 1.51
CA LYS A 8 5.12 12.09 0.93
C LYS A 8 5.37 12.22 -0.58
N GLN A 9 6.59 11.96 -1.04
CA GLN A 9 6.94 12.00 -2.46
C GLN A 9 6.18 10.94 -3.27
N ALA A 10 5.94 9.78 -2.66
CA ALA A 10 5.11 8.73 -3.24
C ALA A 10 3.60 9.03 -3.20
N GLY A 11 3.18 10.16 -2.60
CA GLY A 11 1.75 10.48 -2.46
C GLY A 11 1.00 9.54 -1.49
N LEU A 12 1.72 8.79 -0.67
CA LEU A 12 1.17 7.80 0.27
C LEU A 12 0.92 8.40 1.67
N GLU A 13 0.90 9.73 1.78
CA GLU A 13 0.61 10.44 3.03
C GLU A 13 -0.87 10.26 3.41
N PRO A 14 -1.19 9.82 4.64
CA PRO A 14 -2.57 9.62 5.04
C PRO A 14 -3.34 10.96 5.00
N PRO A 15 -4.55 10.99 4.42
CA PRO A 15 -5.31 12.22 4.29
C PRO A 15 -5.62 12.82 5.66
N GLY A 16 -5.36 14.12 5.82
CA GLY A 16 -5.57 14.85 7.07
C GLY A 16 -4.45 14.68 8.10
N LEU A 17 -3.46 13.82 7.84
CA LEU A 17 -2.24 13.77 8.64
C LEU A 17 -1.33 14.93 8.20
N GLY A 18 -1.21 15.95 9.04
CA GLY A 18 -0.31 17.07 8.78
C GLY A 18 1.18 16.68 8.92
N PRO A 19 2.10 17.65 8.81
CA PRO A 19 3.52 17.38 9.00
C PRO A 19 3.79 16.87 10.43
N PRO A 20 4.82 16.02 10.64
CA PRO A 20 5.11 15.46 11.94
C PRO A 20 5.35 16.56 12.99
N PRO A 21 4.91 16.35 14.25
CA PRO A 21 5.16 17.28 15.34
C PRO A 21 6.62 17.69 15.43
N ARG A 22 6.90 18.95 15.82
CA ARG A 22 8.28 19.47 15.93
C ARG A 22 9.16 18.60 16.85
N ALA A 23 8.57 18.03 17.90
CA ALA A 23 9.23 17.10 18.80
C ALA A 23 9.81 15.87 18.09
N LEU A 24 9.18 15.37 17.02
CA LEU A 24 9.70 14.21 16.28
C LEU A 24 10.69 14.61 15.17
N ARG A 25 10.75 15.90 14.81
CA ARG A 25 11.62 16.41 13.74
C ARG A 25 13.02 16.78 14.20
N ALA A 26 13.15 17.29 15.42
CA ALA A 26 14.44 17.66 16.00
C ALA A 26 15.12 16.45 16.63
N ALA A 27 16.46 16.45 16.69
CA ALA A 27 17.18 15.57 17.60
C ALA A 27 16.69 15.82 19.05
N PRO A 28 16.69 14.80 19.93
CA PRO A 28 16.54 15.06 21.35
C PRO A 28 17.63 16.07 21.77
N PRO A 29 17.30 17.09 22.58
CA PRO A 29 18.35 17.90 23.18
C PRO A 29 19.28 16.95 23.95
N GLU A 30 20.57 16.97 23.61
CA GLU A 30 21.62 16.20 24.29
C GLU A 30 21.97 16.77 25.67
N GLU A 31 21.50 17.99 25.97
CA GLU A 31 21.67 18.64 27.25
C GLU A 31 20.89 17.85 28.32
N SER A 32 21.63 17.15 29.17
CA SER A 32 21.02 16.49 30.32
C SER A 32 20.38 17.57 31.20
N PRO A 33 19.14 17.36 31.67
CA PRO A 33 18.49 18.28 32.60
C PRO A 33 19.35 18.48 33.87
N ASP A 34 20.25 17.54 34.18
CA ASP A 34 21.27 17.66 35.21
C ASP A 34 22.12 18.93 35.08
N GLN A 35 22.55 19.33 33.87
CA GLN A 35 23.40 20.53 33.71
C GLN A 35 22.65 21.83 33.97
N THR A 36 21.37 21.88 33.60
CA THR A 36 20.50 23.05 33.80
C THR A 36 20.03 23.16 35.25
N LEU A 37 19.70 22.02 35.88
CA LEU A 37 19.25 21.98 37.28
C LEU A 37 20.39 22.20 38.26
N MET A 38 21.60 21.68 38.00
CA MET A 38 22.79 21.89 38.85
C MET A 38 23.24 23.36 38.85
N SER A 39 23.03 24.10 37.75
CA SER A 39 23.34 25.54 37.69
C SER A 39 22.41 26.42 38.54
N THR A 40 21.23 25.91 38.93
CA THR A 40 20.22 26.71 39.65
C THR A 40 20.46 26.73 41.17
N GLY A 41 21.34 25.90 41.73
CA GLY A 41 21.88 26.05 43.09
C GLY A 41 20.88 26.04 44.27
N VAL A 42 19.59 25.82 44.03
CA VAL A 42 18.58 25.71 45.09
C VAL A 42 18.45 24.24 45.47
N SER A 43 18.60 23.94 46.77
CA SER A 43 18.35 22.62 47.35
C SER A 43 16.86 22.26 47.24
N LEU A 44 16.41 21.89 46.05
CA LEU A 44 15.18 21.14 45.83
C LEU A 44 15.53 19.68 46.11
N GLY A 45 15.07 19.13 47.25
CA GLY A 45 15.16 17.69 47.56
C GLY A 45 14.38 16.82 46.57
N GLY A 46 13.70 15.75 47.01
CA GLY A 46 13.06 14.75 46.13
C GLY A 46 12.08 15.24 45.03
N ALA A 47 11.69 16.51 45.00
CA ALA A 47 11.00 17.13 43.86
C ALA A 47 11.91 17.29 42.62
N SER A 48 13.21 17.56 42.81
CA SER A 48 14.17 17.63 41.71
C SER A 48 14.39 16.25 41.08
N GLU A 49 14.50 15.20 41.92
CA GLU A 49 14.55 13.80 41.50
C GLU A 49 13.29 13.37 40.73
N SER A 50 12.11 13.78 41.21
CA SER A 50 10.83 13.51 40.53
C SER A 50 10.77 14.16 39.15
N LEU A 51 11.25 15.40 39.02
CA LEU A 51 11.32 16.11 37.73
C LEU A 51 12.32 15.46 36.78
N LEU A 52 13.50 15.06 37.27
CA LEU A 52 14.49 14.32 36.49
C LEU A 52 13.92 13.01 35.93
N TRP A 53 13.19 12.26 36.77
CA TRP A 53 12.51 11.04 36.35
C TRP A 53 11.47 11.31 35.26
N ILE A 54 10.62 12.33 35.42
CA ILE A 54 9.62 12.71 34.40
C ILE A 54 10.31 13.06 33.07
N TRP A 55 11.40 13.82 33.11
CA TRP A 55 12.17 14.17 31.92
C TRP A 55 12.74 12.96 31.22
N GLN A 56 13.29 12.01 31.97
CA GLN A 56 13.79 10.75 31.43
C GLN A 56 12.67 9.98 30.73
N GLU A 57 11.50 9.86 31.35
CA GLU A 57 10.38 9.13 30.73
C GLU A 57 9.80 9.83 29.51
N LEU A 58 9.73 11.16 29.50
CA LEU A 58 9.36 11.91 28.30
C LEU A 58 10.37 11.71 27.16
N GLY A 59 11.66 11.62 27.49
CA GLY A 59 12.72 11.28 26.54
C GLY A 59 12.56 9.86 25.98
N ASN A 60 12.23 8.89 26.85
CA ASN A 60 11.97 7.50 26.46
C ASN A 60 10.76 7.41 25.53
N LEU A 61 9.64 8.04 25.91
CA LEU A 61 8.41 8.05 25.11
C LEU A 61 8.65 8.67 23.74
N ARG A 62 9.33 9.83 23.68
CA ARG A 62 9.70 10.48 22.41
C ARG A 62 10.54 9.55 21.52
N ARG A 63 11.47 8.78 22.09
CA ARG A 63 12.28 7.82 21.32
C ARG A 63 11.40 6.74 20.69
N VAL A 64 10.47 6.19 21.45
CA VAL A 64 9.49 5.22 20.96
C VAL A 64 8.63 5.82 19.85
N ASP A 65 8.12 7.05 20.04
CA ASP A 65 7.31 7.75 19.03
C ASP A 65 8.07 7.94 17.71
N VAL A 66 9.36 8.29 17.77
CA VAL A 66 10.20 8.42 16.57
C VAL A 66 10.39 7.07 15.87
N GLN A 67 10.60 6.00 16.63
CA GLN A 67 10.73 4.65 16.09
C GLN A 67 9.43 4.19 15.43
N LEU A 68 8.30 4.35 16.12
CA LEU A 68 6.98 4.00 15.62
C LEU A 68 6.65 4.77 14.34
N LEU A 69 6.90 6.09 14.31
CA LEU A 69 6.72 6.89 13.10
C LEU A 69 7.57 6.35 11.95
N GLY A 70 8.82 5.94 12.22
CA GLY A 70 9.68 5.30 11.23
C GLY A 70 9.07 4.00 10.68
N GLN A 71 8.61 3.12 11.56
CA GLN A 71 7.98 1.85 11.18
C GLN A 71 6.71 2.05 10.34
N LEU A 72 5.86 3.01 10.74
CA LEU A 72 4.66 3.36 9.98
C LEU A 72 5.01 3.92 8.59
N CYS A 73 6.09 4.71 8.47
CA CYS A 73 6.54 5.19 7.18
C CYS A 73 7.03 4.04 6.29
N SER A 74 7.83 3.12 6.82
CA SER A 74 8.29 1.94 6.08
C SER A 74 7.12 1.08 5.62
N LEU A 75 6.18 0.78 6.51
CA LEU A 75 5.00 0.00 6.19
C LEU A 75 4.15 0.68 5.10
N GLY A 76 3.98 2.00 5.16
CA GLY A 76 3.24 2.74 4.14
C GLY A 76 3.90 2.64 2.76
N LEU A 77 5.24 2.70 2.69
CA LEU A 77 5.99 2.52 1.46
C LEU A 77 5.86 1.09 0.91
N GLU A 78 5.98 0.07 1.77
CA GLU A 78 5.80 -1.34 1.40
C GLU A 78 4.39 -1.61 0.86
N MET A 79 3.36 -1.07 1.52
CA MET A 79 1.99 -1.14 1.04
C MET A 79 1.79 -0.42 -0.31
N GLY A 80 2.51 0.67 -0.54
CA GLY A 80 2.54 1.36 -1.83
C GLY A 80 3.09 0.47 -2.94
N ALA A 81 4.25 -0.15 -2.71
CA ALA A 81 4.87 -1.08 -3.66
C ALA A 81 3.96 -2.28 -3.96
N LEU A 82 3.32 -2.86 -2.94
CA LEU A 82 2.38 -3.96 -3.12
C LEU A 82 1.14 -3.55 -3.94
N ARG A 83 0.67 -2.30 -3.82
CA ARG A 83 -0.44 -1.79 -4.64
C ARG A 83 -0.03 -1.67 -6.10
N GLU A 84 1.18 -1.20 -6.37
CA GLU A 84 1.72 -1.10 -7.74
C GLU A 84 1.91 -2.50 -8.36
N GLU A 85 2.41 -3.46 -7.59
CA GLU A 85 2.53 -4.86 -8.01
C GLU A 85 1.16 -5.46 -8.34
N LEU A 86 0.15 -5.26 -7.49
CA LEU A 86 -1.21 -5.72 -7.75
C LEU A 86 -1.83 -5.08 -9.01
N VAL A 87 -1.59 -3.79 -9.26
CA VAL A 87 -2.05 -3.12 -10.49
C VAL A 87 -1.40 -3.76 -11.71
N THR A 88 -0.08 -4.02 -11.64
CA THR A 88 0.67 -4.65 -12.74
C THR A 88 0.13 -6.04 -13.07
N ILE A 89 -0.10 -6.87 -12.04
CA ILE A 89 -0.66 -8.22 -12.22
C ILE A 89 -2.04 -8.17 -12.88
N LEU A 90 -2.91 -7.24 -12.46
CA LEU A 90 -4.25 -7.11 -13.03
C LEU A 90 -4.22 -6.59 -14.48
N GLU A 91 -3.29 -5.70 -14.81
CA GLU A 91 -3.08 -5.22 -16.18
C GLU A 91 -2.57 -6.36 -17.07
N GLU A 92 -1.61 -7.16 -16.60
CA GLU A 92 -1.10 -8.34 -17.31
C GLU A 92 -2.19 -9.40 -17.52
N GLU A 93 -2.97 -9.74 -16.48
CA GLU A 93 -4.07 -10.72 -16.57
C GLU A 93 -5.16 -10.26 -17.55
N GLN A 94 -5.46 -8.95 -17.61
CA GLN A 94 -6.42 -8.40 -18.56
C GLN A 94 -5.94 -8.53 -20.02
N VAL A 95 -4.66 -8.27 -20.29
CA VAL A 95 -4.10 -8.42 -21.65
C VAL A 95 -4.12 -9.88 -22.08
N GLU A 96 -3.67 -10.81 -21.21
CA GLU A 96 -3.72 -12.24 -21.53
C GLU A 96 -5.15 -12.70 -21.84
N SER A 97 -6.14 -12.28 -21.04
CA SER A 97 -7.55 -12.63 -21.29
C SER A 97 -8.09 -12.09 -22.62
N SER A 98 -7.68 -10.89 -23.02
CA SER A 98 -8.07 -10.28 -24.30
C SER A 98 -7.48 -11.03 -25.49
N ASP A 99 -6.20 -11.42 -25.40
CA ASP A 99 -5.52 -12.17 -26.45
C ASP A 99 -6.19 -13.56 -26.65
N PHE A 100 -6.60 -14.23 -25.57
CA PHE A 100 -7.33 -15.49 -25.67
C PHE A 100 -8.73 -15.34 -26.29
N GLU A 101 -9.44 -14.25 -26.00
CA GLU A 101 -10.74 -13.96 -26.61
C GLU A 101 -10.61 -13.65 -28.11
N GLU A 102 -9.58 -12.89 -28.52
CA GLU A 102 -9.29 -12.60 -29.93
C GLU A 102 -8.87 -13.86 -30.71
N GLU A 103 -8.02 -14.73 -30.14
CA GLU A 103 -7.64 -16.00 -30.75
C GLU A 103 -8.84 -16.96 -30.90
N GLU A 104 -9.75 -17.05 -29.92
CA GLU A 104 -10.97 -17.87 -30.05
C GLU A 104 -11.91 -17.33 -31.14
N GLU A 105 -12.02 -16.02 -31.29
CA GLU A 105 -12.89 -15.39 -32.30
C GLU A 105 -12.33 -15.59 -33.73
N GLU A 106 -11.00 -15.47 -33.90
CA GLU A 106 -10.33 -15.81 -35.17
C GLU A 106 -10.45 -17.29 -35.52
N GLU A 107 -10.24 -18.19 -34.56
CA GLU A 107 -10.36 -19.64 -34.78
C GLU A 107 -11.81 -20.06 -35.09
N ALA A 108 -12.81 -19.35 -34.53
CA ALA A 108 -14.22 -19.55 -34.83
C ALA A 108 -14.61 -19.03 -36.23
N GLN A 109 -14.02 -17.92 -36.68
CA GLN A 109 -14.23 -17.38 -38.03
C GLN A 109 -13.59 -18.27 -39.10
N GLU A 110 -12.37 -18.77 -38.89
CA GLU A 110 -11.68 -19.66 -39.83
C GLU A 110 -12.47 -20.96 -40.05
N LYS A 111 -13.04 -21.54 -38.98
CA LYS A 111 -13.91 -22.73 -39.07
C LYS A 111 -15.19 -22.47 -39.86
N GLN A 112 -15.79 -21.28 -39.77
CA GLN A 112 -16.97 -20.92 -40.57
C GLN A 112 -16.63 -20.72 -42.05
N GLU A 113 -15.49 -20.10 -42.38
CA GLU A 113 -15.06 -19.94 -43.78
C GLU A 113 -14.73 -21.29 -44.45
N GLU A 114 -14.17 -22.24 -43.70
CA GLU A 114 -13.92 -23.60 -44.20
C GLU A 114 -15.23 -24.37 -44.47
N GLU A 115 -16.26 -24.17 -43.63
CA GLU A 115 -17.58 -24.81 -43.77
C GLU A 115 -18.41 -24.21 -44.93
N HIS A 116 -18.23 -22.92 -45.24
CA HIS A 116 -18.89 -22.25 -46.36
C HIS A 116 -18.29 -22.55 -47.74
N SER A 117 -17.13 -23.23 -47.80
CA SER A 117 -16.44 -23.61 -49.05
C SER A 117 -16.71 -25.05 -49.51
N GLY A 118 -17.51 -25.83 -48.76
CA GLY A 118 -17.93 -27.17 -49.15
C GLY A 118 -19.05 -27.18 -50.21
N PRO A 119 -19.07 -28.14 -51.16
CA PRO A 119 -20.10 -28.20 -52.18
C PRO A 119 -21.49 -28.33 -51.55
N SER A 120 -22.39 -27.41 -51.90
CA SER A 120 -23.79 -27.35 -51.47
C SER A 120 -24.48 -28.72 -51.55
N GLY A 121 -24.49 -29.46 -50.44
CA GLY A 121 -25.21 -30.71 -50.28
C GLY A 121 -26.70 -30.45 -50.01
N PRO A 122 -27.62 -31.33 -50.43
CA PRO A 122 -29.04 -31.09 -50.25
C PRO A 122 -29.42 -31.20 -48.77
N ALA A 123 -30.31 -30.30 -48.33
CA ALA A 123 -30.79 -30.18 -46.96
C ALA A 123 -31.25 -31.53 -46.36
N PRO A 124 -30.87 -31.88 -45.11
CA PRO A 124 -31.43 -33.03 -44.43
C PRO A 124 -32.88 -32.74 -44.04
N ARG A 125 -33.80 -33.57 -44.53
CA ARG A 125 -35.21 -33.52 -44.13
C ARG A 125 -35.34 -33.98 -42.68
N LEU A 126 -35.96 -33.14 -41.85
CA LEU A 126 -36.37 -33.48 -40.50
C LEU A 126 -37.39 -34.63 -40.54
N PRO A 127 -37.35 -35.59 -39.59
CA PRO A 127 -38.38 -36.63 -39.51
C PRO A 127 -39.66 -36.05 -38.93
N ASP A 128 -40.77 -36.26 -39.63
CA ASP A 128 -42.11 -35.93 -39.15
C ASP A 128 -42.54 -36.97 -38.11
N PHE A 129 -42.38 -36.69 -36.82
CA PHE A 129 -43.00 -37.50 -35.77
C PHE A 129 -44.38 -36.92 -35.42
N GLU A 130 -45.42 -37.65 -35.81
CA GLU A 130 -46.82 -37.41 -35.45
C GLU A 130 -47.00 -37.54 -33.92
N ILE A 131 -47.41 -36.46 -33.25
CA ILE A 131 -47.82 -36.48 -31.84
C ILE A 131 -49.32 -36.83 -31.81
N THR A 132 -49.64 -38.05 -31.37
CA THR A 132 -51.00 -38.42 -30.97
C THR A 132 -51.20 -38.03 -29.50
N ILE A 133 -52.24 -37.24 -29.24
CA ILE A 133 -52.64 -36.73 -27.92
C ILE A 133 -53.47 -37.78 -27.18
#